data_AF-A0A5C8T428-F1
#
_entry.id   AF-A0A5C8T428-F1
#
_cell.length_a   1.000
_cell.length_b   1.000
_cell.length_c   1.000
_cell.angle_alpha   90.00
_cell.angle_beta   90.00
_cell.angle_gamma   90.00
#
_symmetry.space_group_name_H-M   'P 1'
#
loop_
_entity.id
_entity.type
_entity.pdbx_description
1 polymer ?
#
loop_
_entity_poly.entity_id
_entity_poly.type
_entity_poly.pdbx_seq_one_letter_code
_entity_poly.pdbx_strand_id
1 'polypeptide(L)'
;MSAASFAGDSGDRMMVRTSTRGEGRFAISRKATTWVALLGFAVLDLAVLPTLRLDAVAREPSGSAALRRDVEGYAFAACLTAQDSAYLKEQGHGWGAVVLERGHGGVEPLMSLDAAVKAAAARTPMALMHKDGPVSEPLVPLPILFCADLLQTPSVRAAKLRAMRRLRPDYHR
;
A
#
# COMPACT_ATOMS: atom_id res chain seq x y z
N MET A 1 10.24 69.25 -0.65
CA MET A 1 9.73 69.61 -1.99
C MET A 1 8.58 68.64 -2.28
N SER A 2 7.37 69.02 -1.87
CA SER A 2 6.18 69.27 -2.74
C SER A 2 5.79 68.04 -3.58
N ALA A 3 4.77 67.23 -3.25
CA ALA A 3 3.34 67.45 -2.92
C ALA A 3 2.42 67.69 -4.15
N ALA A 4 1.19 67.18 -3.98
CA ALA A 4 -0.02 67.18 -4.83
C ALA A 4 -0.17 65.92 -5.72
N SER A 5 -1.05 64.94 -5.47
CA SER A 5 -2.44 64.91 -4.96
C SER A 5 -3.48 65.55 -5.88
N PHE A 6 -4.48 64.77 -6.29
CA PHE A 6 -5.94 65.02 -6.36
C PHE A 6 -6.57 63.70 -6.87
N ALA A 7 -7.31 62.89 -6.10
CA ALA A 7 -8.65 63.10 -5.53
C ALA A 7 -9.70 63.37 -6.63
N GLY A 8 -10.89 62.77 -6.67
CA GLY A 8 -11.61 61.80 -5.83
C GLY A 8 -12.77 61.25 -6.70
N ASP A 9 -13.92 60.79 -6.24
CA ASP A 9 -14.54 60.74 -4.92
C ASP A 9 -15.88 59.97 -5.08
N SER A 10 -16.41 59.50 -3.95
CA SER A 10 -17.83 59.23 -3.65
C SER A 10 -18.52 58.08 -4.41
N GLY A 11 -18.86 56.99 -3.73
CA GLY A 11 -19.97 56.90 -2.77
C GLY A 11 -21.07 56.05 -3.46
N ASP A 12 -21.83 55.15 -2.86
CA ASP A 12 -22.44 55.17 -1.55
C ASP A 12 -23.23 53.85 -1.37
N ARG A 13 -23.51 53.49 -0.11
CA ARG A 13 -24.65 52.70 0.38
C ARG A 13 -24.89 51.23 -0.06
N MET A 14 -24.49 50.35 0.85
CA MET A 14 -25.33 49.38 1.57
C MET A 14 -26.83 49.32 1.20
N MET A 15 -27.30 48.16 0.71
CA MET A 15 -28.66 47.66 0.96
C MET A 15 -28.67 46.14 1.05
N VAL A 16 -28.99 45.65 2.25
CA VAL A 16 -29.60 44.35 2.48
C VAL A 16 -30.95 44.35 1.80
N ARG A 17 -31.22 43.37 0.93
CA ARG A 17 -32.57 43.10 0.43
C ARG A 17 -32.86 41.61 0.53
N THR A 18 -33.92 41.33 1.28
CA THR A 18 -34.51 40.02 1.52
C THR A 18 -35.40 39.59 0.35
N SER A 19 -35.64 38.27 0.28
CA SER A 19 -36.83 37.61 -0.28
C SER A 19 -36.93 37.40 -1.80
N THR A 20 -36.95 36.13 -2.21
CA THR A 20 -38.07 35.38 -2.84
C THR A 20 -37.51 34.08 -3.46
N ARG A 21 -37.84 32.90 -2.91
CA ARG A 21 -38.92 31.99 -3.33
C ARG A 21 -38.72 31.35 -4.71
N GLY A 22 -38.59 30.02 -4.70
CA GLY A 22 -38.64 29.09 -5.84
C GLY A 22 -37.80 27.84 -5.51
N GLU A 23 -38.23 26.90 -4.66
CA GLU A 23 -39.35 25.95 -4.82
C GLU A 23 -39.29 25.16 -6.15
N GLY A 24 -38.25 24.33 -6.28
CA GLY A 24 -38.22 23.18 -7.19
C GLY A 24 -38.62 21.91 -6.44
N ARG A 25 -39.90 21.54 -6.51
CA ARG A 25 -40.47 20.29 -6.01
C ARG A 25 -40.08 19.13 -6.93
N PHE A 26 -39.54 18.05 -6.38
CA PHE A 26 -39.79 16.71 -6.92
C PHE A 26 -40.45 15.88 -5.84
N ALA A 27 -41.73 15.62 -6.07
CA ALA A 27 -42.60 14.85 -5.20
C ALA A 27 -42.28 13.36 -5.33
N ILE A 28 -41.92 12.71 -4.23
CA ILE A 28 -42.06 11.25 -4.10
C ILE A 28 -43.39 11.01 -3.38
N SER A 29 -44.32 10.50 -4.18
CA SER A 29 -45.69 10.19 -3.80
C SER A 29 -45.74 9.14 -2.69
N ARG A 30 -46.56 9.43 -1.68
CA ARG A 30 -46.90 8.55 -0.57
C ARG A 30 -47.82 7.44 -1.09
N LYS A 31 -47.46 6.19 -0.85
CA LYS A 31 -48.46 5.14 -0.58
C LYS A 31 -48.18 4.58 0.80
N ALA A 32 -48.89 5.14 1.76
CA ALA A 32 -49.11 4.56 3.07
C ALA A 32 -50.01 3.35 2.91
N THR A 33 -49.63 2.21 3.46
CA THR A 33 -50.61 1.23 3.95
C THR A 33 -50.02 0.58 5.20
N THR A 34 -50.40 1.17 6.31
CA THR A 34 -50.34 0.67 7.69
C THR A 34 -51.01 -0.69 7.81
N TRP A 35 -50.33 -1.64 8.43
CA TRP A 35 -50.94 -2.55 9.41
C TRP A 35 -50.08 -2.53 10.67
N VAL A 36 -50.74 -2.11 11.75
CA VAL A 36 -50.28 -2.05 13.13
C VAL A 36 -50.31 -3.46 13.73
N ALA A 37 -49.54 -3.61 14.82
CA ALA A 37 -49.67 -4.60 15.89
C ALA A 37 -48.72 -5.81 15.76
N LEU A 38 -48.02 -6.27 16.79
CA LEU A 38 -47.75 -5.83 18.17
C LEU A 38 -46.85 -6.96 18.76
N LEU A 39 -46.13 -6.65 19.84
CA LEU A 39 -45.52 -7.59 20.80
C LEU A 39 -44.22 -8.31 20.38
N GLY A 40 -43.13 -7.87 21.00
CA GLY A 40 -41.87 -8.60 21.03
C GLY A 40 -40.76 -7.92 21.84
N PHE A 41 -41.09 -7.18 22.90
CA PHE A 41 -40.09 -6.79 23.90
C PHE A 41 -39.83 -8.00 24.82
N ALA A 42 -38.83 -8.80 24.48
CA ALA A 42 -38.16 -9.67 25.44
C ALA A 42 -36.75 -9.11 25.66
N VAL A 43 -36.66 -8.21 26.64
CA VAL A 43 -35.41 -7.85 27.31
C VAL A 43 -35.17 -8.93 28.35
N LEU A 44 -34.10 -9.72 28.18
CA LEU A 44 -33.33 -10.47 29.19
C LEU A 44 -32.79 -11.75 28.53
N ASP A 45 -31.54 -11.69 28.07
CA ASP A 45 -30.58 -12.66 28.59
C ASP A 45 -29.16 -12.09 28.56
N LEU A 46 -28.67 -11.81 29.76
CA LEU A 46 -27.27 -11.60 30.08
C LEU A 46 -26.53 -12.92 29.84
N ALA A 47 -25.89 -13.06 28.69
CA ALA A 47 -24.78 -14.01 28.52
C ALA A 47 -23.78 -13.46 27.49
N VAL A 48 -23.22 -12.29 27.79
CA VAL A 48 -21.98 -11.83 27.16
C VAL A 48 -20.83 -12.66 27.75
N LEU A 49 -20.66 -13.86 27.22
CA LEU A 49 -19.36 -14.52 27.20
C LEU A 49 -18.74 -14.15 25.85
N PRO A 50 -17.72 -13.27 25.80
CA PRO A 50 -16.84 -13.29 24.65
C PRO A 50 -16.11 -14.62 24.74
N THR A 51 -16.63 -15.62 24.02
CA THR A 51 -15.82 -16.77 23.65
C THR A 51 -14.67 -16.19 22.86
N LEU A 52 -13.55 -15.95 23.55
CA LEU A 52 -12.25 -15.81 22.95
C LEU A 52 -12.02 -17.10 22.18
N ARG A 53 -12.50 -17.14 20.93
CA ARG A 53 -11.88 -17.96 19.92
C ARG A 53 -10.46 -17.44 19.86
N LEU A 54 -9.55 -18.13 20.55
CA LEU A 54 -8.17 -18.19 20.09
C LEU A 54 -8.30 -18.64 18.64
N ASP A 55 -8.27 -17.66 17.74
CA ASP A 55 -8.26 -17.91 16.32
C ASP A 55 -7.14 -18.92 16.09
N ALA A 56 -7.53 -20.10 15.59
CA ALA A 56 -6.57 -21.01 15.03
C ALA A 56 -5.82 -20.20 13.98
N VAL A 57 -4.58 -19.82 14.28
CA VAL A 57 -3.65 -19.30 13.28
C VAL A 57 -3.66 -20.37 12.20
N ALA A 58 -4.34 -20.09 11.09
CA ALA A 58 -4.42 -21.02 9.98
C ALA A 58 -2.97 -21.31 9.60
N ARG A 59 -2.48 -22.50 9.97
CA ARG A 59 -1.11 -22.88 9.72
C ARG A 59 -1.03 -23.09 8.23
N GLU A 60 -0.48 -22.09 7.54
CA GLU A 60 -0.24 -22.16 6.11
C GLU A 60 0.49 -23.49 5.83
N PRO A 61 0.10 -24.25 4.79
CA PRO A 61 0.82 -25.47 4.44
C PRO A 61 2.32 -25.16 4.37
N SER A 62 3.16 -26.01 4.95
CA SER A 62 4.61 -25.76 5.05
C SER A 62 5.24 -25.39 3.70
N GLY A 63 4.75 -26.03 2.62
CA GLY A 63 5.12 -25.72 1.24
C GLY A 63 4.77 -24.31 0.78
N SER A 64 3.59 -23.78 1.16
CA SER A 64 3.18 -22.41 0.79
C SER A 64 4.05 -21.37 1.49
N ALA A 65 4.33 -21.60 2.78
CA ALA A 65 5.19 -20.71 3.56
C ALA A 65 6.64 -20.72 3.05
N ALA A 66 7.18 -21.91 2.71
CA ALA A 66 8.50 -22.05 2.11
C ALA A 66 8.58 -21.36 0.74
N LEU A 67 7.58 -21.59 -0.12
CA LEU A 67 7.48 -20.95 -1.43
C LEU A 67 7.44 -19.42 -1.33
N ARG A 68 6.60 -18.87 -0.45
CA ARG A 68 6.51 -17.42 -0.25
C ARG A 68 7.86 -16.87 0.22
N ARG A 69 8.46 -17.49 1.24
CA ARG A 69 9.77 -17.09 1.78
C ARG A 69 10.84 -17.07 0.70
N ASP A 70 10.86 -18.07 -0.17
CA ASP A 70 11.91 -18.22 -1.18
C ASP A 70 11.70 -17.24 -2.33
N VAL A 71 10.46 -17.05 -2.80
CA VAL A 71 10.14 -16.02 -3.79
C VAL A 71 10.40 -14.60 -3.27
N GLU A 72 10.02 -14.30 -2.03
CA GLU A 72 10.24 -12.98 -1.43
C GLU A 72 11.72 -12.73 -1.15
N GLY A 73 12.43 -13.73 -0.62
CA GLY A 73 13.87 -13.67 -0.40
C GLY A 73 14.64 -13.46 -1.70
N TYR A 74 14.27 -14.18 -2.77
CA TYR A 74 14.90 -14.01 -4.08
C TYR A 74 14.62 -12.63 -4.69
N ALA A 75 13.40 -12.10 -4.53
CA ALA A 75 13.10 -10.74 -4.98
C ALA A 75 13.95 -9.69 -4.25
N PHE A 76 14.16 -9.86 -2.94
CA PHE A 76 14.98 -8.94 -2.16
C PHE A 76 16.45 -9.05 -2.57
N ALA A 77 16.96 -10.27 -2.71
CA ALA A 77 18.29 -10.56 -3.23
C ALA A 77 18.53 -9.92 -4.61
N ALA A 78 17.59 -10.07 -5.54
CA ALA A 78 17.66 -9.43 -6.86
C ALA A 78 17.75 -7.90 -6.75
N CYS A 79 16.98 -7.27 -5.85
CA CYS A 79 17.07 -5.84 -5.61
C CYS A 79 18.43 -5.42 -5.06
N LEU A 80 19.00 -6.20 -4.14
CA LEU A 80 20.34 -5.95 -3.57
C LEU A 80 21.44 -6.04 -4.64
N THR A 81 21.36 -6.99 -5.57
CA THR A 81 22.32 -7.09 -6.70
C THR A 81 22.26 -5.90 -7.66
N ALA A 82 21.15 -5.14 -7.65
CA ALA A 82 20.98 -3.95 -8.47
C ALA A 82 21.50 -2.66 -7.80
N GLN A 83 21.90 -2.71 -6.53
CA GLN A 83 22.40 -1.54 -5.80
C GLN A 83 23.85 -1.24 -6.16
N ASP A 84 24.30 0.01 -6.03
CA ASP A 84 25.68 0.39 -6.38
C ASP A 84 26.74 -0.13 -5.40
N SER A 85 26.36 -0.42 -4.15
CA SER A 85 27.27 -0.91 -3.12
C SER A 85 27.75 -2.33 -3.40
N ALA A 86 29.07 -2.52 -3.52
CA ALA A 86 29.68 -3.84 -3.72
C ALA A 86 29.29 -4.83 -2.61
N TYR A 87 29.24 -4.38 -1.36
CA TYR A 87 28.79 -5.21 -0.24
C TYR A 87 27.34 -5.68 -0.44
N LEU A 88 26.42 -4.78 -0.80
CA LEU A 88 25.02 -5.17 -1.01
C LEU A 88 24.86 -6.11 -2.20
N LYS A 89 25.63 -5.92 -3.27
CA LYS A 89 25.63 -6.85 -4.40
C LYS A 89 26.04 -8.25 -3.96
N GLU A 90 27.11 -8.37 -3.19
CA GLU A 90 27.59 -9.64 -2.65
C GLU A 90 26.56 -10.31 -1.74
N GLN A 91 25.94 -9.55 -0.82
CA GLN A 91 24.86 -10.06 0.02
C GLN A 91 23.67 -10.55 -0.81
N GLY A 92 23.32 -9.83 -1.89
CA GLY A 92 22.29 -10.25 -2.84
C GLY A 92 22.65 -11.56 -3.55
N HIS A 93 23.90 -11.70 -4.02
CA HIS A 93 24.36 -12.93 -4.66
C HIS A 93 24.32 -14.13 -3.71
N GLY A 94 24.87 -14.00 -2.50
CA GLY A 94 24.86 -15.05 -1.50
C GLY A 94 23.45 -15.48 -1.09
N TRP A 95 22.55 -14.52 -0.84
CA TRP A 95 21.16 -14.83 -0.52
C TRP A 95 20.44 -15.50 -1.70
N GLY A 96 20.61 -14.99 -2.92
CA GLY A 96 20.07 -15.59 -4.12
C GLY A 96 20.51 -17.06 -4.30
N ALA A 97 21.80 -17.32 -4.10
CA ALA A 97 22.37 -18.67 -4.17
C ALA A 97 21.73 -19.62 -3.14
N VAL A 98 21.62 -19.22 -1.88
CA VAL A 98 20.96 -20.01 -0.82
C VAL A 98 19.51 -20.35 -1.19
N VAL A 99 18.78 -19.41 -1.80
CA VAL A 99 17.40 -19.67 -2.26
C VAL A 99 17.38 -20.67 -3.41
N LEU A 100 18.31 -20.58 -4.37
CA LEU A 100 18.39 -21.53 -5.48
C LEU A 100 18.78 -22.94 -5.01
N GLU A 101 19.70 -23.04 -4.05
CA GLU A 101 20.16 -24.33 -3.49
C GLU A 101 19.06 -25.05 -2.71
N ARG A 102 18.26 -24.32 -1.94
CA ARG A 102 17.17 -24.90 -1.13
C ARG A 102 15.83 -24.98 -1.85
N GLY A 103 15.69 -24.23 -2.94
CA GLY A 103 14.44 -24.07 -3.66
C GLY A 103 14.07 -25.34 -4.43
N HIS A 104 12.78 -25.48 -4.72
CA HIS A 104 12.25 -26.57 -5.53
C HIS A 104 11.79 -26.07 -6.90
N GLY A 105 11.92 -26.91 -7.92
CA GLY A 105 11.48 -26.60 -9.28
C GLY A 105 12.58 -26.01 -10.18
N GLY A 106 12.16 -25.51 -11.35
CA GLY A 106 13.06 -24.84 -12.30
C GLY A 106 13.43 -23.42 -11.86
N VAL A 107 14.56 -22.90 -12.36
CA VAL A 107 15.08 -21.56 -12.01
C VAL A 107 14.44 -20.44 -12.81
N GLU A 108 13.78 -20.75 -13.93
CA GLU A 108 13.23 -19.80 -14.89
C GLU A 108 12.19 -18.83 -14.28
N PRO A 109 11.29 -19.26 -13.36
CA PRO A 109 10.39 -18.35 -12.68
C PRO A 109 11.12 -17.31 -11.81
N LEU A 110 12.24 -17.71 -11.18
CA LEU A 110 13.06 -16.82 -10.35
C LEU A 110 13.90 -15.87 -11.23
N MET A 111 14.46 -16.35 -12.34
CA MET A 111 15.13 -15.47 -13.32
C MET A 111 14.19 -14.40 -13.90
N SER A 112 12.94 -14.78 -14.20
CA SER A 112 11.91 -13.83 -14.65
C SER A 112 11.57 -12.80 -13.58
N LEU A 113 11.58 -13.20 -12.30
CA LEU A 113 11.39 -12.32 -11.16
C LEU A 113 12.57 -11.36 -10.99
N ASP A 114 13.81 -11.84 -11.10
CA ASP A 114 15.02 -11.01 -11.06
C ASP A 114 14.99 -9.89 -12.10
N ALA A 115 14.71 -10.24 -13.35
CA ALA A 115 14.59 -9.26 -14.43
C ALA A 115 13.49 -8.22 -14.14
N ALA A 116 12.34 -8.65 -13.62
CA ALA A 116 11.26 -7.74 -13.26
C ALA A 116 11.63 -6.79 -12.11
N VAL A 117 12.32 -7.29 -11.08
CA VAL A 117 12.80 -6.51 -9.94
C VAL A 117 13.85 -5.49 -10.40
N LYS A 118 14.85 -5.90 -11.19
CA LYS A 118 15.89 -5.01 -11.72
C LYS A 118 15.31 -3.93 -12.62
N ALA A 119 14.35 -4.28 -13.48
CA ALA A 119 13.66 -3.31 -14.31
C ALA A 119 12.81 -2.32 -13.49
N ALA A 120 12.22 -2.77 -12.38
CA ALA A 120 11.53 -1.88 -11.45
C ALA A 120 12.52 -0.95 -10.74
N ALA A 121 13.63 -1.50 -10.21
CA ALA A 121 14.66 -0.75 -9.52
C ALA A 121 15.23 0.38 -10.39
N ALA A 122 15.49 0.11 -11.67
CA ALA A 122 15.99 1.11 -12.62
C ALA A 122 15.03 2.28 -12.89
N ARG A 123 13.74 2.16 -12.54
CA ARG A 123 12.71 3.18 -12.76
C ARG A 123 12.21 3.82 -11.47
N THR A 124 12.60 3.31 -10.32
CA THR A 124 12.11 3.79 -9.02
C THR A 124 13.18 4.68 -8.40
N PRO A 125 12.83 5.90 -7.95
CA PRO A 125 13.77 6.76 -7.23
C PRO A 125 14.29 6.09 -5.96
N MET A 126 15.58 6.27 -5.67
CA MET A 126 16.19 5.79 -4.43
C MET A 126 15.51 6.41 -3.21
N ALA A 127 15.27 5.61 -2.17
CA ALA A 127 14.81 6.11 -0.88
C ALA A 127 15.96 6.91 -0.24
N LEU A 128 15.66 8.11 0.25
CA LEU A 128 16.63 9.05 0.79
C LEU A 128 16.20 9.51 2.19
N MET A 129 17.16 9.77 3.07
CA MET A 129 16.90 10.40 4.38
C MET A 129 17.88 11.53 4.67
N HIS A 130 17.50 12.40 5.60
CA HIS A 130 18.45 13.30 6.23
C HIS A 130 19.26 12.53 7.26
N LYS A 131 20.56 12.83 7.37
CA LYS A 131 21.35 12.41 8.53
C LYS A 131 21.01 13.29 9.72
N ASP A 132 21.46 12.87 10.90
CA ASP A 132 21.45 13.74 12.08
C ASP A 132 22.36 14.96 11.79
N GLY A 133 21.76 16.15 11.67
CA GLY A 133 22.47 17.36 11.29
C GLY A 133 21.57 18.43 10.65
N PRO A 134 22.17 19.52 10.16
CA PRO A 134 21.46 20.57 9.45
C PRO A 134 20.79 20.04 8.17
N VAL A 135 19.59 20.54 7.86
CA VAL A 135 18.82 20.17 6.65
C VAL A 135 19.57 20.49 5.34
N SER A 136 20.57 21.36 5.39
CA SER A 136 21.41 21.70 4.24
C SER A 136 22.36 20.58 3.79
N GLU A 137 22.53 19.52 4.58
CA GLU A 137 23.43 18.44 4.22
C GLU A 137 22.84 17.50 3.16
N PRO A 138 23.70 16.86 2.32
CA PRO A 138 23.23 15.93 1.32
C PRO A 138 22.44 14.78 1.92
N LEU A 139 21.36 14.40 1.25
CA LEU A 139 20.57 13.24 1.63
C LEU A 139 21.39 11.94 1.50
N VAL A 140 21.15 11.02 2.43
CA VAL A 140 21.79 9.72 2.47
C VAL A 140 20.88 8.67 1.83
N PRO A 141 21.39 7.82 0.93
CA PRO A 141 20.60 6.74 0.34
C PRO A 141 20.30 5.64 1.35
N LEU A 142 19.09 5.11 1.27
CA LEU A 142 18.58 4.00 2.08
C LEU A 142 18.28 2.79 1.19
N PRO A 143 19.31 2.08 0.69
CA PRO A 143 19.12 0.99 -0.27
C PRO A 143 18.31 -0.19 0.28
N ILE A 144 18.41 -0.46 1.59
CA ILE A 144 17.63 -1.52 2.24
C ILE A 144 16.14 -1.16 2.29
N LEU A 145 15.82 0.07 2.70
CA LEU A 145 14.44 0.58 2.69
C LEU A 145 13.89 0.62 1.26
N PHE A 146 14.69 1.13 0.32
CA PHE A 146 14.36 1.14 -1.10
C PHE A 146 13.96 -0.25 -1.58
N CYS A 147 14.75 -1.29 -1.28
CA CYS A 147 14.40 -2.65 -1.67
C CYS A 147 13.12 -3.14 -0.99
N ALA A 148 12.93 -2.87 0.31
CA ALA A 148 11.71 -3.24 1.02
C ALA A 148 10.46 -2.63 0.37
N ASP A 149 10.51 -1.34 0.01
CA ASP A 149 9.41 -0.62 -0.62
C ASP A 149 9.21 -1.04 -2.09
N LEU A 150 10.30 -1.24 -2.84
CA LEU A 150 10.28 -1.70 -4.23
C LEU A 150 9.51 -3.02 -4.35
N LEU A 151 9.72 -3.93 -3.40
CA LEU A 151 9.05 -5.24 -3.34
C LEU A 151 7.54 -5.14 -3.12
N GLN A 152 7.05 -4.00 -2.65
CA GLN A 152 5.63 -3.69 -2.50
C GLN A 152 5.04 -2.97 -3.70
N THR A 153 5.82 -2.62 -4.73
CA THR A 153 5.25 -2.00 -5.93
C THR A 153 4.34 -2.97 -6.69
N PRO A 154 3.28 -2.48 -7.37
CA PRO A 154 2.34 -3.35 -8.10
C PRO A 154 3.01 -4.28 -9.11
N SER A 155 4.02 -3.79 -9.83
CA SER A 155 4.75 -4.57 -10.85
C SER A 155 5.53 -5.73 -10.23
N VAL A 156 6.27 -5.48 -9.14
CA VAL A 156 7.04 -6.52 -8.44
C VAL A 156 6.11 -7.49 -7.71
N ARG A 157 5.04 -7.01 -7.06
CA ARG A 157 4.01 -7.88 -6.47
C ARG A 157 3.40 -8.83 -7.50
N ALA A 158 3.07 -8.34 -8.69
CA ALA A 158 2.55 -9.17 -9.77
C ALA A 158 3.59 -10.21 -10.26
N ALA A 159 4.87 -9.84 -10.31
CA ALA A 159 5.96 -10.76 -10.66
C ALA A 159 6.15 -11.85 -9.60
N LYS A 160 6.15 -11.51 -8.31
CA LYS A 160 6.20 -12.47 -7.20
C LYS A 160 5.04 -13.46 -7.27
N LEU A 161 3.82 -12.98 -7.49
CA LEU A 161 2.63 -13.84 -7.64
C LEU A 161 2.72 -14.77 -8.86
N ARG A 162 3.30 -14.32 -9.98
CA ARG A 162 3.56 -15.18 -11.14
C ARG A 162 4.58 -16.27 -10.83
N ALA A 163 5.69 -15.92 -10.18
CA ALA A 163 6.72 -16.88 -9.77
C ALA A 163 6.14 -17.92 -8.81
N MET A 164 5.42 -17.49 -7.77
CA MET A 164 4.73 -18.38 -6.84
C MET A 164 3.79 -19.35 -7.56
N ARG A 165 2.93 -18.87 -8.47
CA ARG A 165 2.01 -19.76 -9.22
C ARG A 165 2.74 -20.84 -10.02
N ARG A 166 3.88 -20.52 -10.61
CA ARG A 166 4.67 -21.44 -11.43
C ARG A 166 5.42 -22.48 -10.59
N LEU A 167 5.96 -22.07 -9.45
CA LEU A 167 6.74 -22.93 -8.55
C LEU A 167 5.88 -23.74 -7.58
N ARG A 168 4.61 -23.35 -7.38
CA ARG A 168 3.69 -23.99 -6.45
C ARG A 168 3.64 -25.53 -6.55
N PRO A 169 3.58 -26.16 -7.74
CA PRO A 169 3.55 -27.62 -7.83
C PRO A 169 4.81 -28.31 -7.28
N ASP A 170 5.94 -27.61 -7.20
CA ASP A 170 7.22 -28.19 -6.75
C ASP A 170 7.41 -28.09 -5.24
N TYR A 171 6.71 -27.16 -4.58
CA TYR A 171 6.76 -26.95 -3.13
C TYR A 171 5.70 -27.74 -2.34
N HIS A 172 4.73 -28.34 -3.04
CA HIS A 172 3.63 -29.12 -2.43
C HIS A 172 3.68 -30.61 -2.79
N ARG A 173 4.85 -31.11 -3.16
CA ARG A 173 5.05 -32.54 -3.38
C ARG A 173 5.21 -33.28 -2.05
#